data_AF-A0A962HZP4-F1
#
_entry.id   AF-A0A962HZP4-F1
#
_cell.length_a   1.000
_cell.length_b   1.000
_cell.length_c   1.000
_cell.angle_alpha   90.00
_cell.angle_beta   90.00
_cell.angle_gamma   90.00
#
_symmetry.space_group_name_H-M   'P 1'
#
loop_
_entity.id
_entity.type
_entity.pdbx_description
1 polymer ?
#
loop_
_entity_poly.entity_id
_entity_poly.type
_entity_poly.pdbx_seq_one_letter_code
_entity_poly.pdbx_strand_id
1 'polypeptide(L)'
;MSAAPEAAGRPSATTLAASTAPNAAEGVTGVTECDEFLANYRRCLVDQVPAEARSAMQPGLDQWARSWQQLAAEPATRASLPQICAQARSNSQAALQAFHCNF
;
A
#
# COMPACT_ATOMS: atom_id res chain seq x y z
N MET A 1 18.39 18.31 -58.74
CA MET A 1 16.97 18.42 -59.08
C MET A 1 16.25 17.32 -58.30
N SER A 2 15.80 17.57 -57.07
CA SER A 2 14.62 18.36 -56.64
C SER A 2 13.37 17.50 -56.45
N ALA A 3 12.71 17.75 -55.31
CA ALA A 3 11.36 17.35 -54.83
C ALA A 3 11.22 15.96 -54.18
N ALA A 4 10.54 15.75 -53.03
CA ALA A 4 10.03 16.56 -51.91
C ALA A 4 9.54 15.56 -50.82
N PRO A 5 9.55 15.89 -49.51
CA PRO A 5 9.00 15.04 -48.45
C PRO A 5 7.55 15.42 -48.06
N GLU A 6 6.64 14.45 -48.12
CA GLU A 6 5.31 14.41 -47.52
C GLU A 6 5.16 13.02 -46.88
N ALA A 7 4.56 12.76 -45.72
CA ALA A 7 3.84 13.56 -44.76
C ALA A 7 3.68 12.71 -43.48
N ALA A 8 3.16 13.36 -42.45
CA ALA A 8 2.33 12.78 -41.39
C ALA A 8 3.01 11.96 -40.29
N GLY A 9 2.93 12.49 -39.08
CA GLY A 9 3.19 11.73 -37.87
C GLY A 9 3.33 12.58 -36.61
N ARG A 10 2.43 13.54 -36.35
CA ARG A 10 2.23 14.02 -34.98
C ARG A 10 1.30 13.02 -34.29
N PRO A 11 1.78 12.32 -33.26
CA PRO A 11 0.98 12.21 -32.06
C PRO A 11 1.66 13.00 -30.95
N SER A 12 0.85 13.88 -30.38
CA SER A 12 0.99 14.51 -29.08
C SER A 12 1.91 13.73 -28.14
N ALA A 13 2.99 14.37 -27.71
CA ALA A 13 3.59 14.05 -26.42
C ALA A 13 2.58 14.46 -25.34
N THR A 14 1.54 13.63 -25.15
CA THR A 14 0.95 13.44 -23.84
C THR A 14 2.10 12.96 -22.99
N THR A 15 2.73 13.92 -22.32
CA THR A 15 3.58 13.61 -21.17
C THR A 15 2.65 12.83 -20.25
N LEU A 16 2.93 11.54 -20.16
CA LEU A 16 2.36 10.64 -19.17
C LEU A 16 2.30 11.46 -17.89
N ALA A 17 1.09 11.67 -17.37
CA ALA A 17 0.94 11.93 -15.95
C ALA A 17 1.88 10.92 -15.30
N ALA A 18 2.92 11.42 -14.62
CA ALA A 18 3.68 10.59 -13.73
C ALA A 18 2.59 9.97 -12.87
N SER A 19 2.38 8.68 -13.07
CA SER A 19 1.63 7.85 -12.17
C SER A 19 2.40 8.01 -10.87
N THR A 20 2.03 9.01 -10.08
CA THR A 20 2.12 8.93 -8.64
C THR A 20 1.27 7.70 -8.37
N ALA A 21 1.93 6.53 -8.44
CA ALA A 21 1.45 5.35 -7.78
C ALA A 21 0.97 5.89 -6.43
N PRO A 22 -0.30 5.69 -6.05
CA PRO A 22 -0.68 6.00 -4.69
C PRO A 22 0.33 5.22 -3.86
N ASN A 23 1.25 5.97 -3.25
CA ASN A 23 2.21 5.46 -2.31
C ASN A 23 1.33 4.63 -1.37
N ALA A 24 1.52 3.32 -1.35
CA ALA A 24 0.64 2.37 -0.67
C ALA A 24 0.75 2.48 0.87
N ALA A 25 1.08 3.66 1.36
CA ALA A 25 1.31 4.08 2.74
C ALA A 25 1.13 5.60 2.91
N GLU A 26 0.59 6.34 1.92
CA GLU A 26 0.35 7.78 2.05
C GLU A 26 -0.96 8.01 2.78
N GLY A 27 -0.93 7.78 4.10
CA GLY A 27 -2.03 8.08 5.00
C GLY A 27 -3.32 7.31 4.70
N VAL A 28 -3.23 6.00 4.50
CA VAL A 28 -4.39 5.08 4.38
C VAL A 28 -5.37 5.30 5.51
N THR A 29 -4.83 5.52 6.70
CA THR A 29 -5.58 5.74 7.94
C THR A 29 -5.46 7.18 8.46
N GLY A 30 -4.47 7.92 7.95
CA GLY A 30 -4.06 9.21 8.51
C GLY A 30 -3.56 9.13 9.95
N VAL A 31 -3.25 7.92 10.44
CA VAL A 31 -2.63 7.65 11.74
C VAL A 31 -1.28 7.03 11.45
N THR A 32 -0.21 7.79 11.76
CA THR A 32 1.16 7.40 11.44
C THR A 32 1.49 5.99 11.90
N GLU A 33 1.06 5.61 13.10
CA GLU A 33 1.36 4.29 13.66
C GLU A 33 0.70 3.13 12.88
N CYS A 34 -0.55 3.32 12.42
CA CYS A 34 -1.24 2.30 11.65
C CYS A 34 -0.70 2.22 10.21
N ASP A 35 -0.37 3.35 9.59
CA ASP A 35 0.24 3.40 8.27
C ASP A 35 1.66 2.79 8.26
N GLU A 36 2.48 3.09 9.27
CA GLU A 36 3.79 2.46 9.47
C GLU A 36 3.67 0.94 9.62
N PHE A 37 2.69 0.46 10.39
CA PHE A 37 2.43 -0.98 10.50
C PHE A 37 2.11 -1.62 9.16
N LEU A 38 1.19 -1.05 8.36
CA LEU A 38 0.84 -1.59 7.05
C LEU A 38 2.05 -1.60 6.10
N ALA A 39 2.85 -0.53 6.12
CA ALA A 39 4.06 -0.41 5.32
C ALA A 39 5.11 -1.47 5.72
N ASN A 40 5.39 -1.59 7.01
CA ASN A 40 6.36 -2.56 7.54
C ASN A 40 5.90 -4.01 7.31
N TYR A 41 4.62 -4.29 7.51
CA TYR A 41 4.04 -5.60 7.20
C TYR A 41 4.19 -5.92 5.72
N ARG A 42 3.80 -5.01 4.82
CA ARG A 42 3.92 -5.21 3.37
C ARG A 42 5.38 -5.44 2.96
N ARG A 43 6.30 -4.64 3.49
CA ARG A 43 7.73 -4.78 3.21
C ARG A 43 8.24 -6.14 3.67
N CYS A 44 7.86 -6.56 4.87
CA CYS A 44 8.29 -7.83 5.39
C CYS A 44 7.69 -9.02 4.63
N LEU A 45 6.44 -8.90 4.22
CA LEU A 45 5.85 -9.86 3.29
C LEU A 45 6.68 -10.01 2.02
N VAL A 46 7.13 -8.90 1.42
CA VAL A 46 7.90 -8.91 0.17
C VAL A 46 9.33 -9.47 0.35
N ASP A 47 9.95 -9.17 1.49
CA ASP A 47 11.36 -9.47 1.74
C ASP A 47 11.59 -10.84 2.39
N GLN A 48 10.80 -11.18 3.42
CA GLN A 48 11.00 -12.37 4.25
C GLN A 48 10.02 -13.51 3.93
N VAL A 49 8.78 -13.18 3.55
CA VAL A 49 7.73 -14.20 3.35
C VAL A 49 7.75 -14.74 1.93
N PRO A 50 7.80 -16.07 1.72
CA PRO A 50 7.72 -16.67 0.39
C PRO A 50 6.35 -16.44 -0.27
N ALA A 51 6.31 -16.45 -1.61
CA ALA A 51 5.15 -16.05 -2.39
C ALA A 51 3.85 -16.80 -2.02
N GLU A 52 3.93 -18.10 -1.71
CA GLU A 52 2.78 -18.89 -1.25
C GLU A 52 2.17 -18.35 0.04
N ALA A 53 2.99 -18.14 1.07
CA ALA A 53 2.53 -17.62 2.36
C ALA A 53 2.10 -16.15 2.26
N ARG A 54 2.77 -15.37 1.40
CA ARG A 54 2.40 -13.98 1.10
C ARG A 54 0.99 -13.89 0.52
N SER A 55 0.65 -14.77 -0.40
CA SER A 55 -0.69 -14.79 -1.02
C SER A 55 -1.80 -15.07 -0.01
N ALA A 56 -1.51 -15.79 1.08
CA ALA A 56 -2.45 -16.02 2.16
C ALA A 56 -2.61 -14.81 3.11
N MET A 57 -1.56 -14.01 3.29
CA MET A 57 -1.56 -12.86 4.23
C MET A 57 -1.94 -11.51 3.58
N GLN A 58 -1.65 -11.35 2.29
CA GLN A 58 -1.99 -10.17 1.52
C GLN A 58 -3.48 -9.77 1.58
N PRO A 59 -4.47 -10.69 1.49
CA PRO A 59 -5.88 -10.30 1.63
C PRO A 59 -6.23 -9.76 3.02
N GLY A 60 -5.58 -10.25 4.09
CA GLY A 60 -5.77 -9.71 5.44
C GLY A 60 -5.25 -8.28 5.58
N LEU A 61 -4.11 -7.99 4.94
CA LEU A 61 -3.54 -6.65 4.91
C LEU A 61 -4.42 -5.67 4.13
N ASP A 62 -4.95 -6.08 2.98
CA ASP A 62 -5.90 -5.28 2.19
C ASP A 62 -7.20 -5.02 2.97
N GLN A 63 -7.71 -6.04 3.67
CA GLN A 63 -8.88 -5.89 4.54
C GLN A 63 -8.64 -4.84 5.65
N TRP A 64 -7.48 -4.87 6.32
CA TRP A 64 -7.15 -3.85 7.32
C TRP A 64 -7.03 -2.46 6.72
N ALA A 65 -6.31 -2.32 5.60
CA ALA A 65 -6.17 -1.05 4.91
C ALA A 65 -7.55 -0.45 4.58
N ARG A 66 -8.45 -1.23 3.98
CA ARG A 66 -9.81 -0.78 3.64
C ARG A 66 -10.65 -0.47 4.87
N SER A 67 -10.63 -1.34 5.88
CA SER A 67 -11.39 -1.15 7.12
C SER A 67 -10.93 0.11 7.85
N TRP A 68 -9.62 0.29 7.99
CA TRP A 68 -9.05 1.44 8.67
C TRP A 68 -9.21 2.74 7.89
N GLN A 69 -9.21 2.68 6.55
CA GLN A 69 -9.56 3.82 5.72
C GLN A 69 -11.01 4.27 5.96
N GLN A 70 -11.96 3.34 6.09
CA GLN A 70 -13.36 3.67 6.42
C GLN A 70 -13.49 4.27 7.82
N LEU A 71 -12.74 3.74 8.79
CA LEU A 71 -12.69 4.29 10.15
C LEU A 71 -11.99 5.66 10.19
N ALA A 72 -10.99 5.87 9.35
CA ALA A 72 -10.30 7.16 9.25
C ALA A 72 -11.17 8.26 8.65
N ALA A 73 -12.12 7.88 7.78
CA ALA A 73 -13.07 8.81 7.18
C ALA A 73 -14.01 9.43 8.22
N GLU A 74 -14.29 8.71 9.31
CA GLU A 74 -15.16 9.14 10.39
C GLU A 74 -14.31 9.63 11.59
N PRO A 75 -14.35 10.92 11.96
CA PRO A 75 -13.48 11.45 13.02
C PRO A 75 -13.72 10.81 14.39
N ALA A 76 -14.95 10.34 14.65
CA ALA A 76 -15.31 9.64 15.88
C ALA A 76 -14.62 8.27 16.02
N THR A 77 -14.41 7.54 14.91
CA THR A 77 -13.78 6.22 14.92
C THR A 77 -12.27 6.30 14.64
N ARG A 78 -11.82 7.38 13.99
CA ARG A 78 -10.39 7.69 13.81
C ARG A 78 -9.61 7.75 15.12
N ALA A 79 -10.23 8.23 16.21
CA ALA A 79 -9.62 8.24 17.53
C ALA A 79 -9.35 6.82 18.09
N SER A 80 -10.10 5.82 17.63
CA SER A 80 -9.96 4.41 18.04
C SER A 80 -8.95 3.64 17.17
N LEU A 81 -8.57 4.17 16.01
CA LEU A 81 -7.61 3.53 15.10
C LEU A 81 -6.29 3.10 15.76
N PRO A 82 -5.62 3.92 16.61
CA PRO A 82 -4.39 3.51 17.26
C PRO A 82 -4.53 2.21 18.05
N GLN A 83 -5.62 2.06 18.81
CA GLN A 83 -5.89 0.81 19.54
C GLN A 83 -6.20 -0.35 18.59
N ILE A 84 -6.98 -0.11 17.55
CA ILE A 84 -7.35 -1.14 16.57
C ILE A 84 -6.10 -1.66 15.83
N CYS A 85 -5.21 -0.78 15.40
CA CYS A 85 -4.00 -1.19 14.70
C CYS A 85 -2.95 -1.79 15.63
N ALA A 86 -2.84 -1.35 16.89
CA ALA A 86 -2.04 -2.04 17.90
C ALA A 86 -2.52 -3.48 18.14
N GLN A 87 -3.85 -3.68 18.21
CA GLN A 87 -4.43 -5.02 18.35
C GLN A 87 -4.14 -5.89 17.12
N ALA A 88 -4.31 -5.34 15.92
CA ALA A 88 -4.01 -6.06 14.68
C ALA A 88 -2.52 -6.42 14.58
N ARG A 89 -1.62 -5.51 14.99
CA ARG A 89 -0.19 -5.75 15.06
C ARG A 89 0.15 -6.89 16.00
N SER A 90 -0.40 -6.87 17.22
CA SER A 90 -0.21 -7.96 18.19
C SER A 90 -0.73 -9.31 17.64
N ASN A 91 -1.91 -9.30 17.02
CA ASN A 91 -2.51 -10.50 16.44
C ASN A 91 -1.72 -11.04 15.23
N SER A 92 -1.05 -10.14 14.51
CA SER A 92 -0.20 -10.45 13.37
C SER A 92 1.20 -10.91 13.76
N GLN A 93 1.72 -10.40 14.88
CA GLN A 93 3.09 -10.60 15.30
C GLN A 93 3.40 -12.08 15.46
N ALA A 94 2.47 -12.87 16.00
CA ALA A 94 2.63 -14.31 16.14
C ALA A 94 2.83 -15.02 14.79
N ALA A 95 2.06 -14.64 13.77
CA ALA A 95 2.18 -15.20 12.43
C ALA A 95 3.47 -14.73 11.73
N LEU A 96 3.84 -13.47 11.94
CA LEU A 96 4.99 -12.81 11.34
C LEU A 96 6.33 -13.20 11.97
N GLN A 97 6.36 -13.51 13.26
CA GLN A 97 7.55 -14.00 13.97
C GLN A 97 8.10 -15.28 13.33
N ALA A 98 7.23 -16.16 12.83
CA ALA A 98 7.63 -17.37 12.12
C ALA A 98 8.41 -17.07 10.82
N PHE A 99 8.24 -15.86 10.27
CA PHE A 99 8.94 -15.38 9.08
C PHE A 99 10.02 -14.36 9.41
N HIS A 100 10.41 -14.20 10.69
CA HIS A 100 11.38 -13.19 11.14
C HIS A 100 10.99 -11.74 10.80
N CYS A 101 9.70 -11.47 10.64
CA CYS A 101 9.16 -10.14 10.48
C CYS A 101 8.99 -9.46 11.84
N ASN A 102 9.88 -8.52 12.16
CA ASN A 102 9.87 -7.78 13.43
C ASN A 102 9.90 -6.26 13.19
N PHE A 103 8.84 -5.57 13.61
CA PHE A 103 8.66 -4.11 13.50
C PHE A 103 7.74 -3.60 14.61
#